data_AF-A0A0P7Y4A7-F1
#
_entry.id   AF-A0A0P7Y4A7-F1
#
_cell.length_a   1.000
_cell.length_b   1.000
_cell.length_c   1.000
_cell.angle_alpha   90.00
_cell.angle_beta   90.00
_cell.angle_gamma   90.00
#
_symmetry.space_group_name_H-M   'P 1'
#
loop_
_entity.id
_entity.type
_entity.pdbx_description
1 polymer ?
#
loop_
_entity_poly.entity_id
_entity_poly.type
_entity_poly.pdbx_seq_one_letter_code
_entity_poly.pdbx_strand_id
1 'polypeptide(L)' 'MTRTLLLILAALAFMVGSFIWFVATWDRAAEAPVTRHDAPQPAPLPWVRHIPGSGAEPRSDASRGHAA' A
#
# COMPACT_ATOMS: atom_id res chain seq x y z
N MET A 1 -35.64 -18.11 -23.23
CA MET A 1 -34.19 -17.87 -23.46
C MET A 1 -33.90 -16.40 -23.73
N THR A 2 -34.54 -15.76 -24.72
CA THR A 2 -34.32 -14.34 -25.10
C THR A 2 -34.57 -13.33 -23.96
N ARG A 3 -35.63 -13.48 -23.16
CA ARG A 3 -35.87 -12.62 -21.98
C ARG A 3 -34.70 -12.62 -20.99
N THR A 4 -34.14 -13.80 -20.71
CA THR A 4 -32.97 -13.94 -19.83
C THR A 4 -31.75 -13.23 -20.40
N LEU A 5 -31.51 -13.39 -21.71
CA LEU A 5 -30.44 -12.69 -22.43
C LEU A 5 -30.60 -11.16 -22.36
N LEU A 6 -31.82 -10.65 -22.52
CA LEU A 6 -32.10 -9.22 -22.39
C LEU A 6 -31.85 -8.70 -20.96
N LEU A 7 -32.23 -9.47 -19.94
CA LEU A 7 -31.99 -9.09 -18.54
C LEU A 7 -30.50 -9.07 -18.21
N ILE A 8 -29.73 -10.04 -18.70
CA ILE A 8 -28.28 -10.07 -18.52
C ILE A 8 -27.64 -8.86 -19.20
N LEU A 9 -28.05 -8.57 -20.44
CA LEU A 9 -27.49 -7.45 -21.19
C LEU A 9 -27.86 -6.11 -20.55
N ALA A 10 -29.09 -5.96 -20.06
CA ALA A 10 -29.52 -4.80 -19.29
C ALA A 10 -28.73 -4.65 -17.99
N ALA A 11 -28.52 -5.74 -17.24
CA ALA A 11 -27.72 -5.72 -16.02
C ALA A 11 -26.25 -5.32 -16.29
N LEU A 12 -25.65 -5.87 -17.36
CA LEU A 12 -24.30 -5.51 -17.78
C LEU A 12 -24.20 -4.03 -18.21
N ALA A 13 -25.15 -3.55 -19.03
CA ALA A 13 -25.21 -2.16 -19.44
C ALA A 13 -25.37 -1.23 -18.25
N PHE A 14 -26.18 -1.62 -17.26
CA PHE A 14 -26.35 -0.87 -16.02
C PHE A 14 -25.06 -0.86 -15.17
N MET A 15 -24.39 -2.00 -15.03
CA MET A 15 -23.11 -2.13 -14.30
C MET A 15 -22.01 -1.26 -14.93
N VAL A 16 -21.86 -1.34 -16.25
CA VAL A 16 -20.84 -0.57 -16.99
C VAL A 16 -21.21 0.91 -16.98
N GLY A 17 -22.48 1.25 -17.18
CA GLY A 17 -22.97 2.62 -17.12
C GLY A 17 -22.76 3.26 -15.74
N SER A 18 -23.10 2.55 -14.66
CA SER A 18 -22.90 3.06 -13.30
C SER A 18 -21.42 3.24 -12.99
N PHE A 19 -20.57 2.34 -13.48
CA PHE A 19 -19.13 2.43 -13.30
C PHE A 19 -18.51 3.63 -14.05
N ILE A 20 -18.89 3.83 -15.32
CA ILE A 20 -18.44 4.98 -16.11
C ILE A 20 -18.90 6.29 -15.45
N TRP A 21 -20.17 6.35 -15.03
CA TRP A 21 -20.71 7.51 -14.33
C TRP A 21 -19.91 7.79 -13.05
N PHE A 22 -19.66 6.77 -12.23
CA PHE A 22 -18.89 6.91 -11.00
C PHE A 22 -17.50 7.50 -11.26
N VAL A 23 -16.75 6.95 -12.22
CA VAL A 23 -15.42 7.46 -12.61
C VAL A 23 -15.50 8.89 -13.14
N ALA A 24 -16.53 9.23 -13.92
CA ALA A 24 -16.71 10.58 -14.45
C ALA A 24 -17.07 11.61 -13.37
N THR A 25 -17.82 11.20 -12.35
CA THR A 25 -18.17 12.07 -11.21
C THR A 25 -17.09 12.13 -10.13
N TRP A 26 -16.14 11.19 -10.16
CA TRP A 26 -15.08 11.12 -9.17
C TRP A 26 -14.18 12.36 -9.29
N ASP A 27 -14.12 13.16 -8.23
CA ASP A 27 -13.15 14.24 -8.09
C ASP A 27 -11.93 13.76 -7.29
N ARG A 28 -10.78 13.64 -7.96
CA ARG A 28 -9.52 13.26 -7.31
C ARG A 28 -9.02 14.30 -6.31
N ALA A 29 -9.34 15.58 -6.51
CA ALA A 29 -8.85 16.66 -5.65
C ALA A 29 -9.62 16.74 -4.33
N ALA A 30 -10.83 16.18 -4.30
CA ALA A 30 -11.65 16.07 -3.09
C ALA A 30 -11.12 15.02 -2.10
N GLU A 31 -10.28 14.09 -2.56
CA GLU A 31 -9.71 13.05 -1.71
C GLU A 31 -8.30 13.43 -1.26
N ALA A 32 -8.06 13.40 0.06
CA ALA A 32 -6.72 13.52 0.61
C ALA A 32 -5.85 12.38 0.07
N PRO A 33 -4.61 12.65 -0.37
CA PRO A 33 -3.73 11.60 -0.86
C PRO A 33 -3.56 10.55 0.24
N VAL A 34 -3.65 9.27 -0.14
CA VAL A 34 -3.27 8.16 0.73
C VAL A 34 -1.75 8.22 0.88
N THR A 35 -1.28 9.12 1.72
CA THR A 35 0.09 9.12 2.21
C THR A 35 0.23 7.84 3.01
N ARG A 36 1.13 6.97 2.55
CA ARG A 36 1.65 5.88 3.37
C ARG A 36 2.27 6.58 4.58
N HIS A 37 1.56 6.61 5.70
CA HIS A 37 2.21 6.96 6.95
C HIS A 37 3.29 5.90 7.11
N ASP A 38 4.56 6.32 7.03
CA ASP A 38 5.65 5.61 7.65
C ASP A 38 5.31 5.60 9.15
N ALA A 39 4.44 4.65 9.53
CA ALA A 39 4.19 4.36 10.92
C ALA A 39 5.58 4.13 11.53
N PRO A 40 5.87 4.71 12.71
CA PRO A 40 7.15 4.50 13.38
C PRO A 40 7.43 3.00 13.34
N GLN A 41 8.54 2.61 12.71
CA GLN A 41 8.86 1.20 12.57
C GLN A 41 8.82 0.61 13.99
N PRO A 42 7.99 -0.41 14.24
CA PRO A 42 7.84 -0.94 15.58
C PRO A 42 9.24 -1.31 16.06
N ALA A 43 9.61 -0.81 17.24
CA ALA A 43 10.91 -1.09 17.82
C ALA A 43 11.13 -2.61 17.76
N PRO A 44 12.29 -3.08 17.26
CA PRO A 44 12.54 -4.51 17.12
C PRO A 44 12.29 -5.19 18.45
N LEU A 45 11.53 -6.28 18.42
CA LEU A 45 11.16 -7.01 19.62
C LEU A 45 12.42 -7.42 20.39
N PRO A 46 12.38 -7.44 21.73
CA PRO A 46 13.58 -7.66 22.54
C PRO A 46 14.29 -8.98 22.21
N TRP A 47 13.55 -10.02 21.83
CA TRP A 47 14.13 -11.31 21.42
C TRP A 47 14.82 -11.27 20.04
N VAL A 48 14.46 -10.35 19.15
CA VAL A 48 15.11 -10.18 17.84
C VAL A 48 16.52 -9.60 17.99
N ARG A 49 16.74 -8.80 19.04
CA ARG A 49 18.06 -8.24 19.40
C ARG A 49 19.08 -9.32 19.76
N HIS A 50 18.62 -10.48 20.20
CA HIS A 50 19.48 -11.55 20.70
C HIS A 50 19.76 -12.66 19.67
N ILE A 51 19.27 -12.53 18.43
CA ILE A 51 19.53 -13.53 17.38
C ILE A 51 21.01 -13.43 16.96
N PRO A 52 21.83 -14.48 17.21
CA PRO A 52 23.24 -14.48 16.84
C PRO A 52 23.37 -14.35 15.31
N GLY A 53 24.12 -13.35 14.83
CA GLY A 53 24.31 -13.09 13.39
C GLY A 53 23.24 -12.21 12.72
N SER A 54 22.33 -11.60 13.47
CA SER A 54 21.23 -10.75 12.96
C SER A 54 21.66 -9.41 12.31
N GLY A 55 22.96 -9.05 12.33
CA GLY A 55 23.45 -7.84 11.63
C GLY A 55 22.96 -6.50 12.19
N ALA A 56 22.22 -6.49 13.31
CA ALA A 56 21.75 -5.30 14.01
C ALA A 56 22.82 -4.62 14.88
N GLU A 57 24.10 -4.98 14.70
CA GLU A 57 25.19 -4.23 15.31
C GLU A 57 25.40 -2.93 14.54
N PRO A 58 25.24 -1.76 15.18
CA PRO A 58 25.66 -0.51 14.56
C PRO A 58 27.18 -0.61 14.38
N ARG A 59 27.64 -0.74 13.14
CA ARG A 59 29.06 -0.82 12.77
C ARG A 59 29.80 0.41 13.33
N SER A 60 30.34 0.27 14.54
CA SER A 60 31.04 1.32 15.29
C SER A 60 32.52 1.44 14.93
N ASP A 61 32.93 0.93 13.78
CA ASP A 61 34.35 0.86 13.36
C ASP A 61 34.71 1.77 12.18
N ALA A 62 33.83 2.67 11.74
CA ALA A 62 34.18 3.65 10.70
C ALA A 62 35.05 4.83 11.20
N SER A 63 35.32 4.92 12.51
CA SER A 63 35.92 6.12 13.13
C SER A 63 37.34 5.95 13.69
N ARG A 64 38.03 4.83 13.43
CA ARG A 64 39.39 4.58 13.99
C ARG A 64 40.44 4.25 12.92
N GLY A 65 40.48 5.04 11.85
CA GLY A 65 41.48 4.93 10.79
C GLY A 65 41.87 6.27 10.17
N HIS A 66 42.10 7.31 10.99
CA HIS A 66 42.74 8.53 10.54
C HIS A 66 43.40 9.28 11.70
N ALA A 67 44.47 8.71 12.26
CA ALA A 67 45.39 9.48 13.08
C ALA A 67 46.81 8.88 12.96
N ALA A 68 47.73 9.78 12.62
CA ALA A 68 49.19 9.65 12.45
C ALA A 68 49.68 9.09 11.11
#